data_AF-A0A7V8ZIY9-F1
#
_entry.id   AF-A0A7V8ZIY9-F1
#
_cell.length_a   1.000
_cell.length_b   1.000
_cell.length_c   1.000
_cell.angle_alpha   90.00
_cell.angle_beta   90.00
_cell.angle_gamma   90.00
#
_symmetry.space_group_name_H-M   'P 1'
#
loop_
_entity.id
_entity.type
_entity.pdbx_description
1 polymer ?
#
loop_
_entity_poly.entity_id
_entity_poly.type
_entity_poly.pdbx_seq_one_letter_code
_entity_poly.pdbx_strand_id
1 'polypeptide(L)' 'MNALEQTIAPFYVPVADEITLFRAAAASSLPVLLKGPTGCGKTRLVEYMAHTLGVPLHTVSCHEDMTASD' A
#
# COMPACT_ATOMS: atom_id res chain seq x y z
N MET A 1 -0.52 -20.74 -13.35
CA MET A 1 -0.69 -20.35 -11.94
C MET A 1 0.70 -20.07 -11.39
N ASN A 2 1.19 -18.84 -11.57
CA ASN A 2 2.55 -18.51 -11.14
C ASN A 2 2.56 -18.31 -9.62
N ALA A 3 3.35 -19.14 -8.95
CA ALA A 3 3.79 -18.95 -7.59
C ALA A 3 4.37 -17.53 -7.49
N LEU A 4 3.75 -16.67 -6.71
CA LEU A 4 4.33 -15.39 -6.34
C LEU A 4 5.65 -15.72 -5.65
N GLU A 5 6.77 -15.36 -6.29
CA GLU A 5 8.10 -15.41 -5.69
C GLU A 5 7.97 -14.90 -4.26
N GLN A 6 8.33 -15.75 -3.28
CA GLN A 6 8.34 -15.36 -1.88
C GLN A 6 9.46 -14.35 -1.67
N THR A 7 9.17 -13.12 -2.04
CA THR A 7 9.98 -11.95 -1.75
C THR A 7 9.88 -11.69 -0.25
N ILE A 8 10.98 -11.24 0.34
CA ILE A 8 11.02 -10.91 1.76
C ILE A 8 9.98 -9.80 2.01
N ALA A 9 9.14 -9.97 3.04
CA ALA A 9 8.14 -8.98 3.39
C ALA A 9 8.80 -7.61 3.64
N PRO A 10 8.28 -6.50 3.06
CA PRO A 10 8.81 -5.17 3.31
C PRO A 10 8.80 -4.86 4.82
N PHE A 11 9.90 -4.34 5.36
CA PHE A 11 9.94 -3.98 6.77
C PHE A 11 9.02 -2.79 7.06
N TYR A 12 8.08 -2.96 8.00
CA TYR A 12 7.19 -1.92 8.48
C TYR A 12 6.93 -2.11 9.99
N VAL A 13 6.90 -1.01 10.74
CA VAL A 13 6.59 -1.00 12.18
C VAL A 13 5.25 -0.29 12.36
N PRO A 14 4.20 -1.00 12.82
CA PRO A 14 2.93 -0.36 13.15
C PRO A 14 3.10 0.64 14.29
N VAL A 15 2.44 1.80 14.14
CA VAL A 15 2.43 2.88 15.14
C VAL A 15 1.10 2.88 15.91
N ALA A 16 0.00 2.44 15.28
CA ALA A 16 -1.32 2.29 15.88
C ALA A 16 -2.09 1.16 15.17
N ASP A 17 -3.39 1.34 14.96
CA ASP A 17 -4.30 0.33 14.41
C ASP A 17 -4.37 0.32 12.87
N GLU A 18 -3.44 0.99 12.17
CA GLU A 18 -3.50 1.16 10.72
C GLU A 18 -3.52 -0.16 9.94
N ILE A 19 -2.86 -1.21 10.43
CA ILE A 19 -2.89 -2.54 9.79
C ILE A 19 -4.30 -3.13 9.84
N THR A 20 -4.95 -3.05 11.00
CA THR A 20 -6.31 -3.56 11.21
C THR A 20 -7.31 -2.80 10.35
N LEU A 21 -7.22 -1.46 10.35
CA LEU A 21 -8.10 -0.60 9.55
C LEU A 21 -7.91 -0.82 8.04
N PHE A 22 -6.66 -0.96 7.58
CA PHE A 22 -6.36 -1.22 6.18
C PHE A 22 -6.92 -2.57 5.73
N ARG A 23 -6.79 -3.63 6.55
CA ARG A 23 -7.39 -4.94 6.27
C ARG A 23 -8.92 -4.87 6.19
N ALA A 24 -9.57 -4.16 7.12
CA ALA A 24 -11.02 -4.00 7.12
C ALA A 24 -11.51 -3.26 5.86
N ALA A 25 -10.80 -2.20 5.46
CA ALA A 25 -11.08 -1.48 4.22
C ALA A 25 -10.91 -2.38 2.98
N ALA A 26 -9.82 -3.14 2.91
CA ALA A 26 -9.56 -4.08 1.82
C ALA A 26 -10.65 -5.16 1.71
N ALA A 27 -11.06 -5.75 2.84
CA ALA A 27 -12.13 -6.75 2.88
C ALA A 27 -13.50 -6.19 2.47
N SER A 28 -13.69 -4.87 2.64
CA SER A 28 -14.93 -4.16 2.29
C SER A 28 -14.85 -3.45 0.93
N SER A 29 -13.75 -3.63 0.17
CA SER A 29 -13.48 -2.92 -1.09
C SER A 29 -13.61 -1.39 -0.97
N LEU A 30 -13.20 -0.84 0.18
CA LEU A 30 -13.24 0.60 0.45
C LEU A 30 -11.93 1.28 0.02
N PRO A 31 -11.98 2.41 -0.70
CA PRO A 31 -10.79 3.21 -0.98
C PRO A 31 -10.15 3.76 0.30
N VAL A 32 -8.82 3.81 0.33
CA VAL A 32 -8.04 4.32 1.47
C VAL A 32 -7.22 5.54 1.05
N LEU A 33 -7.34 6.64 1.80
CA LEU A 33 -6.48 7.82 1.68
C LEU A 33 -5.54 7.91 2.88
N LEU A 34 -4.24 7.91 2.63
CA LEU A 34 -3.22 8.05 3.68
C LEU A 34 -2.75 9.50 3.78
N LYS A 35 -2.86 10.09 4.97
CA LYS A 35 -2.41 11.46 5.28
C LYS A 35 -1.28 11.44 6.30
N GLY A 36 -0.29 12.31 6.11
CA GLY A 36 0.82 12.50 7.04
C GLY A 36 2.00 13.23 6.39
N PRO A 37 3.00 13.69 7.16
CA PRO A 37 4.17 14.40 6.64
C PRO A 37 5.02 13.51 5.72
N THR A 38 5.89 14.11 4.92
CA THR A 38 6.86 13.37 4.09
C THR A 38 7.76 12.51 4.98
N GLY A 39 8.12 11.31 4.52
CA GLY A 39 9.02 10.41 5.24
C GLY A 39 8.40 9.61 6.40
N CYS A 40 7.11 9.77 6.72
CA CYS A 40 6.48 9.05 7.83
C CYS A 40 6.06 7.59 7.52
N GLY A 41 6.52 7.01 6.40
CA GLY A 41 6.30 5.60 6.08
C GLY A 41 4.99 5.25 5.35
N LYS A 42 4.22 6.21 4.82
CA LYS A 42 2.96 5.93 4.07
C LYS A 42 3.16 4.95 2.91
N THR A 43 4.16 5.19 2.06
CA THR A 43 4.47 4.29 0.93
C THR A 43 4.86 2.90 1.42
N ARG A 44 5.67 2.84 2.49
CA ARG A 44 6.10 1.57 3.09
C ARG A 44 4.92 0.79 3.69
N LEU A 45 3.94 1.47 4.30
CA LEU A 45 2.72 0.84 4.77
C LEU A 45 1.98 0.16 3.61
N VAL A 46 1.83 0.83 2.47
CA VAL A 46 1.15 0.27 1.29
C VAL A 46 1.91 -0.94 0.73
N GLU A 47 3.24 -0.85 0.61
CA GLU A 47 4.10 -1.98 0.21
C GLU A 47 3.91 -3.19 1.13
N TYR A 48 3.97 -2.96 2.45
CA TYR A 48 3.77 -4.00 3.46
C TYR A 48 2.38 -4.63 3.36
N MET A 49 1.34 -3.81 3.21
CA MET A 49 -0.03 -4.29 3.11
C MET A 49 -0.29 -5.07 1.82
N ALA A 50 0.23 -4.62 0.67
CA ALA A 50 0.10 -5.32 -0.60
C ALA A 50 0.77 -6.71 -0.54
N HIS A 51 2.00 -6.77 -0.02
CA HIS A 51 2.70 -8.05 0.22
C HIS A 51 1.89 -8.96 1.15
N THR A 52 1.42 -8.41 2.27
CA THR A 52 0.66 -9.15 3.29
C THR A 52 -0.70 -9.67 2.80
N LEU A 53 -1.33 -8.95 1.88
CA LEU A 53 -2.61 -9.34 1.26
C LEU A 53 -2.40 -10.25 0.03
N GLY A 54 -1.15 -10.45 -0.41
CA GLY A 54 -0.84 -11.26 -1.59
C GLY A 54 -1.35 -10.65 -2.90
N VAL A 55 -1.43 -9.32 -2.97
CA VAL A 55 -1.93 -8.59 -4.15
C VAL A 55 -0.80 -7.82 -4.85
N PRO A 56 -0.84 -7.66 -6.18
CA PRO A 56 0.12 -6.82 -6.88
C PRO A 56 -0.01 -5.35 -6.44
N LEU A 57 1.12 -4.66 -6.33
CA LEU A 57 1.19 -3.23 -6.06
C LEU A 57 1.58 -2.48 -7.34
N HIS A 58 0.69 -1.62 -7.81
CA HIS A 58 0.96 -0.69 -8.90
C HIS A 58 1.09 0.72 -8.32
N THR A 59 2.27 1.31 -8.46
CA THR A 59 2.56 2.65 -7.95
C THR A 59 2.60 3.62 -9.12
N VAL A 60 1.76 4.65 -9.06
CA VAL A 60 1.78 5.77 -10.02
C VAL A 60 2.26 7.01 -9.26
N SER A 61 3.35 7.60 -9.74
CA SER A 61 3.86 8.83 -9.15
C SER A 61 3.20 10.02 -9.82
N CYS A 62 2.32 10.69 -9.09
CA CYS A 62 1.67 11.90 -9.57
C CYS A 62 2.67 13.07 -9.59
N HIS A 63 2.81 13.68 -10.77
CA HIS A 63 3.60 14.89 -10.97
C HIS A 63 2.80 15.88 -11.81
N GLU A 64 3.30 17.10 -11.95
CA GLU A 64 2.58 18.21 -12.61
C GLU A 64 2.23 17.95 -14.08
N ASP A 65 3.06 17.17 -14.79
CA ASP A 65 2.84 16.82 -16.19
C ASP A 65 1.91 15.61 -16.39
N MET A 66 1.38 15.00 -15.32
CA MET A 66 0.51 13.82 -15.42
C MET A 66 -0.88 14.21 -15.93
N THR A 67 -1.33 13.58 -17.01
CA THR A 67 -2.66 13.83 -17.59
C THR A 67 -3.66 12.74 -17.21
N ALA A 68 -4.95 12.98 -17.46
CA ALA A 68 -6.01 11.98 -17.22
C ALA A 68 -5.95 10.79 -18.19
N SER A 69 -5.12 10.86 -19.24
CA SER A 69 -4.91 9.79 -20.21
C SER A 69 -3.80 8.82 -19.82
N ASP A 70 -3.00 9.17 -18.81
CA ASP A 70 -1.92 8.35 -18.24
C ASP A 70 -2.43 7.30 -17.24
#